data_AF-A0A1F8FC94-F1
#
_entry.id   AF-A0A1F8FC94-F1
#
_cell.length_a   1.000
_cell.length_b   1.000
_cell.length_c   1.000
_cell.angle_alpha   90.00
_cell.angle_beta   90.00
_cell.angle_gamma   90.00
#
_symmetry.space_group_name_H-M   'P 1'
#
loop_
_entity.id
_entity.type
_entity.pdbx_description
1 polymer ?
#
loop_
_entity_poly.entity_id
_entity_poly.type
_entity_poly.pdbx_seq_one_letter_code
_entity_poly.pdbx_strand_id
1 'polypeptide(L)' 'MKEEIIQKLKIVQSRIGRIIKSVERNECTENIIIQINKAQRMLRTVRCLILKDYLVKITGQSGFPEKEILKYHELIN' A
#
# COMPACT_ATOMS: atom_id res chain seq x y z
N MET A 1 2.51 -13.24 -3.76
CA MET A 1 2.78 -11.78 -3.61
C MET A 1 1.85 -10.92 -4.47
N LYS A 2 1.75 -11.12 -5.80
CA LYS A 2 0.77 -10.39 -6.66
C LYS A 2 -0.68 -10.48 -6.17
N GLU A 3 -1.14 -11.67 -5.79
CA GLU A 3 -2.51 -11.87 -5.32
C GLU A 3 -2.79 -11.16 -3.98
N GLU A 4 -1.82 -11.16 -3.07
CA GLU A 4 -1.88 -10.40 -1.81
C GLU A 4 -1.95 -8.88 -2.05
N ILE A 5 -1.17 -8.36 -2.99
CA ILE A 5 -1.21 -6.95 -3.41
C ILE A 5 -2.60 -6.59 -3.94
N ILE A 6 -3.16 -7.44 -4.82
CA ILE A 6 -4.50 -7.25 -5.39
C ILE A 6 -5.56 -7.28 -4.27
N GLN A 7 -5.49 -8.23 -3.35
CA GLN A 7 -6.42 -8.31 -2.22
C GLN A 7 -6.37 -7.04 -1.36
N LYS A 8 -5.18 -6.55 -1.02
CA LYS A 8 -5.03 -5.31 -0.24
C LYS A 8 -5.55 -4.08 -1.00
N LEU A 9 -5.32 -4.00 -2.31
CA LEU A 9 -5.88 -2.94 -3.17
C LEU A 9 -7.42 -2.97 -3.19
N LYS A 10 -8.04 -4.15 -3.28
CA LYS A 10 -9.51 -4.28 -3.20
C LYS A 10 -10.06 -3.77 -1.85
N ILE A 11 -9.36 -4.03 -0.75
CA ILE A 11 -9.75 -3.50 0.57
C ILE A 11 -9.65 -1.97 0.60
N VAL A 12 -8.58 -1.41 0.04
CA VAL A 12 -8.41 0.05 -0.08
C VAL A 12 -9.53 0.66 -0.94
N GLN A 13 -9.83 0.06 -2.09
CA GLN A 13 -10.93 0.50 -2.97
C GLN A 13 -12.26 0.54 -2.21
N SER A 14 -12.59 -0.51 -1.46
CA SER A 14 -13.80 -0.55 -0.63
C SER A 14 -13.85 0.59 0.40
N ARG A 15 -12.71 0.88 1.05
CA ARG A 15 -12.60 1.99 2.01
C ARG A 15 -12.75 3.35 1.35
N ILE A 16 -12.12 3.59 0.19
CA ILE A 16 -12.28 4.83 -0.57
C ILE A 16 -13.74 5.02 -0.95
N GLY A 17 -14.43 3.96 -1.40
CA GLY A 17 -15.86 4.00 -1.67
C GLY A 17 -16.71 4.40 -0.45
N ARG A 18 -16.33 4.00 0.76
CA ARG A 18 -17.00 4.45 2.00
C ARG A 18 -16.72 5.93 2.29
N ILE A 19 -15.49 6.40 2.09
CA ILE A 19 -15.12 7.81 2.27
C ILE A 19 -15.93 8.70 1.34
N ILE A 20 -16.07 8.32 0.06
CA ILE A 20 -16.89 9.04 -0.92
C ILE A 20 -18.33 9.15 -0.41
N LYS A 21 -18.92 8.04 0.02
CA LYS A 21 -20.28 8.05 0.60
C LYS A 21 -20.41 8.94 1.83
N SER A 22 -19.41 8.97 2.71
CA SER A 22 -19.40 9.85 3.87
C SER A 22 -19.39 11.33 3.47
N VAL A 23 -18.62 11.69 2.43
CA VAL A 23 -18.60 13.05 1.87
C VAL A 23 -19.94 13.40 1.23
N GLU A 24 -20.51 12.52 0.40
CA GLU A 24 -21.81 12.72 -0.25
C GLU A 24 -22.95 12.93 0.75
N ARG A 25 -22.85 12.31 1.93
CA ARG A 25 -23.83 12.41 3.01
C ARG A 25 -23.60 13.58 3.97
N ASN A 26 -22.60 14.42 3.71
CA ASN A 26 -22.16 15.48 4.62
C ASN A 26 -21.93 14.97 6.05
N GLU A 27 -21.33 13.78 6.20
CA GLU A 27 -20.92 13.27 7.51
C GLU A 27 -19.82 14.18 8.12
N CYS A 28 -19.58 14.02 9.43
CA CYS A 28 -18.59 14.82 10.15
C CYS A 28 -17.20 14.81 9.47
N THR A 29 -16.68 16.00 9.20
CA THR A 29 -15.39 16.22 8.51
C THR A 29 -14.22 15.53 9.22
N GLU A 30 -14.19 15.55 10.55
CA GLU A 30 -13.14 14.92 11.35
C GLU A 30 -13.11 13.41 11.13
N ASN A 31 -14.29 12.78 11.06
CA ASN A 31 -14.41 11.35 10.78
C ASN A 31 -13.92 11.01 9.36
N ILE A 32 -14.26 11.85 8.38
CA ILE A 32 -13.80 11.70 6.99
C ILE A 32 -12.27 11.79 6.94
N ILE A 33 -11.65 12.76 7.60
CA ILE A 33 -10.19 12.92 7.68
C ILE A 33 -9.55 11.67 8.32
N ILE A 34 -10.11 11.15 9.41
CA ILE A 34 -9.61 9.93 10.06
C ILE A 34 -9.66 8.74 9.10
N GLN A 35 -10.72 8.59 8.31
CA GLN A 35 -10.84 7.50 7.34
C GLN A 35 -9.84 7.66 6.18
N ILE A 36 -9.63 8.88 5.68
CA ILE A 36 -8.62 9.19 4.66
C ILE A 36 -7.23 8.78 5.16
N ASN A 37 -6.86 9.17 6.38
CA ASN A 37 -5.58 8.82 6.98
C ASN A 37 -5.38 7.29 7.08
N LYS A 38 -6.45 6.54 7.42
CA LYS A 38 -6.40 5.07 7.43
C LYS A 38 -6.18 4.50 6.03
N ALA A 39 -6.87 5.03 5.01
CA ALA A 39 -6.69 4.59 3.62
C ALA A 39 -5.27 4.88 3.11
N GLN A 40 -4.71 6.04 3.42
CA GLN A 40 -3.33 6.40 3.08
C GLN A 40 -2.31 5.43 3.70
N ARG A 41 -2.46 5.07 4.98
CA ARG A 41 -1.58 4.07 5.62
C ARG A 41 -1.62 2.73 4.91
N MET A 42 -2.80 2.27 4.50
CA MET A 42 -2.93 1.02 3.75
C MET A 42 -2.30 1.10 2.36
N LEU A 43 -2.45 2.22 1.66
CA LEU A 43 -1.77 2.45 0.37
C LEU A 43 -0.24 2.42 0.52
N ARG A 44 0.31 2.96 1.62
CA ARG A 44 1.74 2.82 1.92
C ARG A 44 2.14 1.35 2.05
N THR A 45 1.37 0.53 2.77
CA THR A 45 1.63 -0.92 2.86
C THR A 45 1.63 -1.59 1.49
N VAL A 46 0.65 -1.27 0.64
CA VAL A 46 0.59 -1.79 -0.74
C VAL A 46 1.83 -1.37 -1.53
N ARG A 47 2.23 -0.09 -1.46
CA ARG A 47 3.46 0.41 -2.11
C ARG A 47 4.69 -0.39 -1.68
N CYS A 48 4.82 -0.68 -0.39
CA CYS A 48 5.96 -1.42 0.15
C CYS A 48 6.01 -2.86 -0.35
N LEU A 49 4.86 -3.51 -0.51
CA LEU A 49 4.76 -4.86 -1.08
C LEU A 49 5.11 -4.87 -2.58
N ILE A 50 4.66 -3.88 -3.33
CA ILE A 50 5.03 -3.73 -4.75
C ILE A 50 6.53 -3.51 -4.88
N LEU A 51 7.12 -2.63 -4.06
CA LEU A 51 8.56 -2.40 -4.04
C LEU A 51 9.32 -3.69 -3.72
N LYS A 52 8.87 -4.44 -2.70
CA LYS A 52 9.46 -5.75 -2.36
C LYS A 52 9.39 -6.73 -3.54
N ASP A 53 8.24 -6.82 -4.21
CA ASP A 53 8.06 -7.68 -5.39
C ASP A 53 8.99 -7.30 -6.56
N TYR A 54 9.17 -6.00 -6.77
CA TYR A 54 10.08 -5.48 -7.79
C TYR A 54 11.55 -5.78 -7.46
N LEU A 55 11.96 -5.53 -6.22
CA LEU A 55 13.33 -5.76 -5.77
C LEU A 55 13.73 -7.24 -5.86
N VAL A 56 12.84 -8.16 -5.44
CA VAL A 56 13.07 -9.62 -5.56
C VAL A 56 13.20 -10.05 -7.02
N LYS A 57 12.46 -9.43 -7.94
CA LYS A 57 12.60 -9.74 -9.38
C LYS A 57 13.93 -9.27 -9.94
N ILE A 58 14.37 -8.06 -9.56
CA ILE A 58 15.64 -7.52 -10.04
C ILE A 58 16.81 -8.34 -9.50
N THR A 59 16.82 -8.70 -8.22
CA THR A 59 17.89 -9.55 -7.63
C THR A 59 18.02 -10.87 -8.38
N GLY A 60 16.89 -11.49 -8.74
CA GLY A 60 16.88 -12.74 -9.51
C GLY A 60 17.41 -12.61 -10.94
N GLN A 61 17.42 -11.41 -11.52
CA GLN A 61 17.87 -11.14 -12.89
C GLN A 61 19.30 -10.59 -12.98
N SER A 62 19.79 -9.95 -11.91
CA SER A 62 21.04 -9.17 -11.92
C SER A 62 22.22 -9.86 -11.22
N GLY A 63 22.01 -11.05 -10.64
CA GLY A 63 23.07 -11.81 -9.95
C GLY A 63 23.49 -11.23 -8.61
N PHE A 64 22.82 -10.16 -8.14
CA PHE A 64 23.08 -9.54 -6.85
C PHE A 64 22.44 -10.34 -5.69
N PRO A 65 23.10 -10.44 -4.52
CA PRO A 65 22.55 -11.16 -3.39
C PRO A 65 21.28 -10.48 -2.84
N GLU A 66 20.20 -11.25 -2.70
CA GLU A 66 18.90 -10.79 -2.19
C GLU A 66 18.99 -10.01 -0.86
N LYS A 67 19.96 -10.37 -0.01
CA LYS A 67 20.20 -9.74 1.30
C LYS A 67 20.69 -8.28 1.21
N GLU A 68 21.40 -7.87 0.16
CA GLU A 68 21.88 -6.50 0.03
C GLU A 68 20.76 -5.54 -0.42
N ILE A 69 19.86 -6.03 -1.27
CA ILE A 69 18.76 -5.22 -1.78
C ILE A 69 17.65 -5.04 -0.72
N LEU A 70 17.43 -6.05 0.13
CA LEU A 70 16.50 -5.93 1.27
C LEU A 70 16.94 -4.87 2.28
N LYS A 71 18.25 -4.60 2.46
CA LYS A 71 18.74 -3.48 3.29
C LYS A 71 18.28 -2.11 2.78
N TYR A 72 18.14 -1.93 1.46
CA TYR A 72 17.63 -0.68 0.89
C TYR A 72 16.10 -0.53 1.05
N HIS A 73 15.36 -1.65 1.13
CA HIS A 73 13.92 -1.62 1.42
C HIS A 73 13.63 -1.17 2.86
N GLU A 74 14.47 -1.57 3.81
CA GLU A 74 14.39 -1.13 5.20
C GLU A 74 14.66 0.38 5.36
N LEU A 75 15.45 0.99 4.47
CA LEU A 75 15.76 2.44 4.48
C LEU A 75 14.68 3.34 3.85
N ILE A 76 13.74 2.77 3.08
CA ILE A 76 12.67 3.51 2.39
C ILE A 76 11.37 3.55 3.23
N ASN A 77 11.30 2.75 4.29
CA ASN A 77 10.22 2.75 5.30
C ASN A 77 10.51 3.68 6.46
#